data_AF-A0A6C0II17-F1
#
_entry.id   AF-A0A6C0II17-F1
#
_cell.length_a   1.000
_cell.length_b   1.000
_cell.length_c   1.000
_cell.angle_alpha   90.00
_cell.angle_beta   90.00
_cell.angle_gamma   90.00
#
_symmetry.space_group_name_H-M   'P 1'
#
loop_
_entity.id
_entity.type
_entity.pdbx_description
1 polymer ?
#
loop_
_entity_poly.entity_id
_entity_poly.type
_entity_poly.pdbx_seq_one_letter_code
_entity_poly.pdbx_strand_id
1 'polypeptide(L)' 'MFLKYINIKVFLLSLAAGLLFVYLSTPDPTVIIVYPTPDNVNKIKYKDKASNCFKFLANEVMCPKNKSDIKMIPLQK' A
#
# COMPACT_ATOMS: atom_id res chain seq x y z
N MET A 1 17.15 20.13 -35.47
CA MET A 1 18.52 20.67 -35.35
C MET A 1 19.33 20.05 -34.20
N PHE A 2 18.72 19.53 -33.12
CA PHE A 2 19.43 18.99 -31.94
C PHE A 2 20.12 17.63 -32.12
N LEU A 3 19.57 16.70 -32.91
CA LEU A 3 20.15 15.37 -33.13
C LEU A 3 21.48 15.36 -33.91
N LYS A 4 21.92 16.52 -34.42
CA LYS A 4 23.18 16.65 -35.17
C LYS A 4 24.43 16.57 -34.27
N TYR A 5 24.28 16.85 -32.98
CA TYR A 5 25.38 16.88 -32.00
C TYR A 5 25.37 15.69 -31.03
N ILE A 6 24.35 14.83 -31.10
CA ILE A 6 24.17 13.71 -30.17
C ILE A 6 24.46 12.42 -30.93
N ASN A 7 25.36 11.60 -30.40
CA ASN A 7 25.53 10.24 -30.90
C ASN A 7 24.42 9.35 -30.31
N ILE A 8 23.44 9.01 -31.15
CA ILE A 8 22.27 8.21 -30.76
C ILE A 8 22.67 6.88 -30.10
N LYS A 9 23.71 6.21 -30.58
CA LYS A 9 24.14 4.91 -30.01
C LYS A 9 24.64 5.08 -28.58
N VAL A 10 25.47 6.09 -28.33
CA VAL A 10 26.02 6.40 -27.01
C VAL A 10 24.90 6.84 -26.06
N PHE A 11 23.96 7.65 -26.53
CA PHE A 11 22.80 8.09 -25.75
C PHE A 11 21.91 6.91 -25.31
N LEU A 12 21.62 5.97 -26.21
CA LEU A 12 20.84 4.79 -25.84
C LEU A 12 21.57 3.88 -24.85
N LEU A 13 22.88 3.70 -25.01
CA LEU A 13 23.71 2.94 -24.08
C LEU A 13 23.73 3.56 -22.68
N SER A 14 23.91 4.88 -22.58
CA SER A 14 23.90 5.57 -21.29
C SER A 14 22.52 5.59 -20.64
N LEU A 15 21.45 5.74 -21.44
CA LEU A 15 20.07 5.66 -20.96
C LEU A 15 19.74 4.27 -20.41
N ALA A 16 20.12 3.20 -21.14
CA ALA A 16 19.91 1.83 -20.70
C ALA A 16 20.66 1.53 -19.39
N ALA A 17 21.92 1.96 -19.28
CA ALA A 17 22.70 1.83 -18.05
C ALA A 17 22.07 2.59 -16.88
N GLY A 18 21.58 3.81 -17.10
CA GLY A 18 20.90 4.61 -16.08
C GLY A 18 19.59 3.98 -15.60
N LEU A 19 18.76 3.49 -16.52
CA LEU A 19 17.51 2.80 -16.18
C LEU A 19 17.78 1.51 -15.38
N LEU A 20 18.80 0.75 -15.79
CA LEU A 20 19.21 -0.45 -15.07
C LEU A 20 19.69 -0.13 -13.65
N PHE A 21 20.50 0.91 -13.48
CA PHE A 21 20.99 1.33 -12.17
C PHE A 21 19.85 1.72 -11.22
N VAL A 22 18.87 2.48 -11.71
CA VAL A 22 17.69 2.87 -10.92
C VAL A 22 16.86 1.65 -10.52
N TYR A 23 16.66 0.71 -11.45
CA TYR A 23 15.92 -0.53 -11.20
C TYR A 23 16.58 -1.40 -10.12
N LEU A 24 17.92 -1.51 -10.14
CA LEU A 24 18.66 -2.29 -9.15
C LEU A 24 18.79 -1.59 -7.79
N SER A 25 18.70 -0.26 -7.77
CA SER A 25 18.86 0.54 -6.55
C SER A 25 17.53 0.88 -5.87
N THR A 26 16.39 0.49 -6.46
CA THR A 26 15.08 0.80 -5.89
C THR A 26 14.81 -0.15 -4.71
N PRO A 27 14.49 0.38 -3.51
CA PRO A 27 14.16 -0.47 -2.37
C PRO A 27 12.81 -1.16 -2.58
N ASP A 28 12.64 -2.33 -1.94
CA ASP A 28 11.37 -3.05 -1.96
C ASP A 28 10.22 -2.21 -1.37
N PRO A 29 9.01 -2.27 -1.95
CA PRO A 29 7.87 -1.55 -1.43
C PRO A 29 7.50 -2.06 -0.04
N THR A 30 7.30 -1.14 0.90
CA THR A 30 6.86 -1.47 2.25
C THR A 30 5.37 -1.82 2.27
N VAL A 31 5.05 -3.07 2.61
CA VAL A 31 3.66 -3.52 2.77
C VAL A 31 3.20 -3.20 4.19
N ILE A 32 2.33 -2.19 4.33
CA ILE A 32 1.73 -1.82 5.61
C ILE A 32 0.41 -2.58 5.77
N ILE A 33 0.36 -3.50 6.75
CA ILE A 33 -0.87 -4.22 7.10
C ILE A 33 -1.65 -3.37 8.11
N VAL A 34 -2.76 -2.79 7.65
CA VAL A 34 -3.66 -1.99 8.48
C VAL A 34 -4.91 -2.80 8.79
N TYR A 35 -5.29 -2.86 10.07
CA TYR A 35 -6.53 -3.52 10.50
C TYR A 35 -7.74 -2.60 10.33
N PRO A 36 -8.94 -3.15 10.06
CA PRO A 36 -10.17 -2.37 10.08
C PRO A 36 -10.50 -1.85 11.48
N THR A 37 -10.60 -0.52 11.58
CA THR A 37 -11.10 0.20 12.74
C THR A 37 -12.28 1.07 12.31
N PRO A 38 -13.24 1.35 13.21
CA PRO A 38 -14.38 2.22 12.90
C PRO A 38 -13.99 3.54 12.20
N ASP A 39 -12.83 4.12 12.57
CA ASP A 39 -12.33 5.38 12.03
C ASP A 39 -11.75 5.29 10.62
N ASN A 40 -11.24 4.11 10.23
CA ASN A 40 -10.56 3.91 8.93
C ASN A 40 -11.44 3.18 7.89
N VAL A 41 -12.59 2.63 8.30
CA VAL A 41 -13.53 1.89 7.45
C VAL A 41 -13.96 2.65 6.18
N ASN A 42 -14.02 3.99 6.24
CA ASN A 42 -14.39 4.82 5.09
C ASN A 42 -13.20 5.30 4.25
N LYS A 43 -11.96 5.13 4.73
CA LYS A 43 -10.74 5.67 4.12
C LYS A 43 -9.96 4.62 3.33
N ILE A 44 -10.07 3.34 3.71
CA ILE A 44 -9.26 2.27 3.12
C ILE A 44 -10.10 1.09 2.62
N LYS A 45 -9.63 0.47 1.55
CA LYS A 45 -10.17 -0.77 0.97
C LYS A 45 -9.19 -1.90 1.25
N TYR A 46 -9.72 -3.08 1.55
CA TYR A 46 -8.91 -4.24 1.92
C TYR A 46 -8.83 -5.20 0.75
N LYS A 47 -7.63 -5.66 0.44
CA LYS A 47 -7.40 -6.64 -0.61
C LYS A 47 -7.18 -8.02 0.03
N ASP A 48 -7.93 -9.03 -0.40
CA ASP A 48 -7.69 -10.41 0.04
C ASP A 48 -6.53 -11.06 -0.75
N LYS A 49 -6.22 -12.31 -0.37
CA LYS A 49 -5.20 -13.12 -1.07
C LYS A 49 -5.60 -13.52 -2.50
N ALA A 50 -6.89 -13.46 -2.83
CA ALA A 50 -7.44 -13.74 -4.16
C ALA A 50 -7.57 -12.47 -5.03
N SER A 51 -7.00 -11.35 -4.59
CA SER A 51 -7.07 -10.04 -5.24
C SER A 51 -8.46 -9.38 -5.34
N ASN A 52 -9.41 -9.80 -4.51
CA ASN A 52 -10.69 -9.13 -4.37
C ASN A 52 -10.60 -7.95 -3.40
N CYS A 53 -11.34 -6.88 -3.69
CA CYS A 53 -11.40 -5.67 -2.88
C CYS A 53 -12.66 -5.66 -2.02
N PHE A 54 -12.50 -5.53 -0.71
CA PHE A 54 -13.57 -5.45 0.28
C PHE A 54 -13.60 -4.10 0.98
N LYS A 55 -14.79 -3.72 1.42
CA LYS A 55 -15.02 -2.58 2.31
C LYS A 55 -15.70 -3.11 3.56
N PHE A 56 -15.19 -2.76 4.73
CA PHE A 56 -15.88 -3.04 5.98
C PHE A 56 -17.00 -2.01 6.17
N LEU A 57 -17.97 -2.32 7.03
CA LEU A 57 -18.98 -1.38 7.47
C LEU A 57 -19.00 -1.44 9.00
N ALA A 58 -18.85 -0.29 9.64
CA ALA A 58 -18.98 -0.17 11.08
C ALA A 58 -20.43 0.20 11.38
N ASN A 59 -21.11 -0.65 12.15
CA ASN A 59 -22.45 -0.39 12.64
C ASN A 59 -22.35 0.01 14.10
N GLU A 60 -22.86 1.19 14.44
CA GLU A 60 -22.94 1.63 15.82
C GLU A 60 -24.05 0.84 16.54
N VAL A 61 -23.71 0.26 17.69
CA VAL A 61 -24.64 -0.53 18.51
C VAL A 61 -24.66 0.04 19.92
N MET A 62 -25.79 -0.07 20.61
CA MET A 62 -25.85 0.30 22.01
C MET A 62 -24.99 -0.65 22.84
N CYS A 63 -24.11 -0.07 23.67
CA CYS A 63 -23.30 -0.85 24.59
C CYS A 63 -24.20 -1.66 25.55
N PRO A 64 -23.98 -2.97 25.69
CA PRO A 64 -24.76 -3.78 26.63
C PRO A 64 -24.55 -3.26 28.05
N LYS A 65 -25.62 -3.25 28.86
CA LYS A 65 -25.57 -2.81 30.27
C LYS A 65 -24.68 -3.73 31.12
N ASN A 66 -24.52 -4.98 30.71
CA ASN A 66 -23.75 -5.98 31.41
C ASN A 66 -22.30 -5.98 30.91
N LYS A 67 -21.35 -5.72 31.81
CA LYS A 67 -19.93 -5.56 31.46
C LYS A 67 -19.28 -6.84 30.93
N SER A 68 -19.82 -8.00 31.28
CA SER A 68 -19.31 -9.32 30.85
C SER A 68 -19.55 -9.61 29.37
N ASP A 69 -20.52 -8.92 28.74
CA ASP A 69 -20.83 -9.08 27.32
C ASP A 69 -19.92 -8.20 26.43
N ILE A 70 -19.10 -7.35 27.05
CA ILE A 70 -18.17 -6.46 26.35
C ILE A 70 -16.88 -7.23 26.08
N LYS A 71 -16.61 -7.50 24.80
CA LYS A 71 -15.33 -8.09 24.37
C LYS A 71 -14.22 -7.04 24.43
N MET A 72 -13.29 -7.22 25.37
CA MET A 72 -12.04 -6.48 25.36
C MET A 72 -11.06 -7.14 24.39
N ILE A 73 -10.72 -6.43 23.32
CA ILE A 73 -9.68 -6.88 22.38
C ILE A 73 -8.35 -6.32 22.90
N PRO A 74 -7.38 -7.16 23.30
CA PRO A 74 -6.11 -6.69 23.79
C PRO A 74 -5.31 -6.01 22.67
N LEU A 75 -4.57 -4.96 23.01
CA LEU A 75 -3.55 -4.41 22.12
C LEU A 75 -2.48 -5.48 21.91
N GLN A 76 -2.42 -6.07 20.72
CA GLN A 76 -1.37 -7.02 20.37
C GLN A 76 -0.06 -6.23 20.17
N LYS A 77 0.96 -6.59 20.94
CA LYS A 77 2.31 -6.02 20.89
C LYS A 77 3.14 -6.70 19.82
#